data_AF-A0A434QQL2-F1
#
_entry.id   AF-A0A434QQL2-F1
#
_cell.length_a   1.000
_cell.length_b   1.000
_cell.length_c   1.000
_cell.angle_alpha   90.00
_cell.angle_beta   90.00
_cell.angle_gamma   90.00
#
_symmetry.space_group_name_H-M   'P 1'
#
loop_
_entity.id
_entity.type
_entity.pdbx_description
1 polymer ?
#
loop_
_entity_poly.entity_id
_entity_poly.type
_entity_poly.pdbx_seq_one_letter_code
_entity_poly.pdbx_strand_id
1 'polypeptide(L)'
;FAEDPDRQGNLVLVATPDEERGSRGMRSLRDALPAIAAEFGLDIVAGINLDATSDQGDGTEGRAIYRGTIGKALPFGLVIGHSSHASYPFEGISAQLLASEAMKAIEGNPSLCDRSDGEVSPPPICLECKDLRGGYEV
;
A
#
# COMPACT_ATOMS: atom_id res chain seq x y z
N PHE A 1 25.22 -25.02 -3.83
CA PHE A 1 23.88 -25.62 -3.64
C PHE A 1 23.55 -26.60 -4.76
N ALA A 2 23.37 -26.19 -6.02
CA ALA A 2 23.03 -27.14 -7.11
C ALA A 2 24.10 -28.22 -7.37
N GLU A 3 25.37 -27.90 -7.13
CA GLU A 3 26.52 -28.81 -7.27
C GLU A 3 26.87 -29.57 -5.98
N ASP A 4 26.18 -29.30 -4.88
CA ASP A 4 26.47 -29.91 -3.58
C ASP A 4 25.65 -31.21 -3.43
N PRO A 5 26.31 -32.39 -3.38
CA PRO A 5 25.62 -33.67 -3.25
C PRO A 5 24.96 -33.87 -1.88
N ASP A 6 25.42 -33.15 -0.84
CA ASP A 6 24.91 -33.25 0.52
C ASP A 6 23.78 -32.24 0.82
N ARG A 7 23.32 -31.50 -0.21
CA ARG A 7 22.27 -30.50 -0.04
C ARG A 7 21.00 -31.10 0.54
N GLN A 8 20.33 -30.34 1.40
CA GLN A 8 19.01 -30.66 1.91
C GLN A 8 17.99 -29.62 1.44
N GLY A 9 16.86 -30.11 0.92
CA GLY A 9 15.77 -29.27 0.44
C GLY A 9 15.90 -28.84 -1.03
N ASN A 10 14.87 -28.18 -1.53
CA ASN A 10 14.77 -27.71 -2.92
C ASN A 10 14.52 -26.20 -2.95
N LEU A 11 14.96 -25.53 -4.01
CA LEU A 11 14.65 -24.13 -4.28
C LEU A 11 13.63 -24.06 -5.42
N VAL A 12 12.53 -23.36 -5.18
CA VAL A 12 11.52 -23.06 -6.19
C VAL A 12 11.55 -21.55 -6.44
N LEU A 13 11.89 -21.16 -7.67
CA LEU A 13 11.79 -19.77 -8.10
C LEU A 13 10.41 -19.55 -8.69
N VAL A 14 9.71 -18.51 -8.22
CA VAL A 14 8.45 -18.07 -8.82
C VAL A 14 8.58 -16.62 -9.26
N ALA A 15 8.35 -16.38 -10.54
CA ALA A 15 8.29 -15.04 -11.11
C ALA A 15 6.83 -14.71 -11.39
N THR A 16 6.35 -13.58 -10.85
CA THR A 16 4.96 -13.16 -10.99
C THR A 16 4.86 -11.82 -11.72
N PRO A 17 4.00 -11.68 -12.73
CA PRO A 17 3.73 -10.39 -13.36
C PRO A 17 2.76 -9.54 -12.50
N ASP A 18 2.65 -8.26 -12.85
CA ASP A 18 1.60 -7.34 -12.36
C ASP A 18 1.65 -7.07 -10.85
N GLU A 19 2.85 -6.98 -10.26
CA GLU A 19 3.03 -6.65 -8.84
C GLU A 19 2.43 -5.26 -8.52
N GLU A 20 2.87 -4.22 -9.25
CA GLU A 20 2.58 -2.79 -8.98
C GLU A 20 1.12 -2.35 -9.11
N ARG A 21 0.23 -3.21 -9.62
CA ARG A 21 -1.18 -2.87 -9.84
C ARG A 21 -2.09 -3.79 -9.03
N GLY A 22 -2.46 -4.90 -9.64
CA GLY A 22 -3.45 -5.81 -9.07
C GLY A 22 -2.85 -6.95 -8.27
N SER A 23 -1.52 -7.08 -8.28
CA SER A 23 -0.78 -8.26 -7.82
C SER A 23 -1.36 -9.56 -8.40
N ARG A 24 -1.81 -9.54 -9.67
CA ARG A 24 -2.57 -10.65 -10.25
C ARG A 24 -1.75 -11.94 -10.31
N GLY A 25 -0.46 -11.85 -10.61
CA GLY A 25 0.44 -13.00 -10.64
C GLY A 25 0.56 -13.66 -9.27
N MET A 26 0.88 -12.88 -8.23
CA MET A 26 1.04 -13.42 -6.87
C MET A 26 -0.27 -13.93 -6.28
N ARG A 27 -1.40 -13.27 -6.57
CA ARG A 27 -2.74 -13.74 -6.16
C ARG A 27 -3.13 -15.04 -6.84
N SER A 28 -2.83 -15.18 -8.13
CA SER A 28 -3.05 -16.44 -8.84
C SER A 28 -2.15 -17.54 -8.29
N LEU A 29 -0.89 -17.24 -7.98
CA LEU A 29 0.04 -18.19 -7.38
C LEU A 29 -0.48 -18.64 -6.01
N ARG A 30 -0.89 -17.71 -5.14
CA ARG A 30 -1.46 -18.03 -3.82
C ARG A 30 -2.56 -19.09 -3.91
N ASP A 31 -3.45 -18.96 -4.89
CA ASP A 31 -4.56 -19.89 -5.08
C ASP A 31 -4.12 -21.24 -5.69
N ALA A 32 -3.11 -21.23 -6.56
CA ALA A 32 -2.59 -22.43 -7.23
C ALA A 32 -1.53 -23.21 -6.41
N LEU A 33 -0.82 -22.53 -5.51
CA LEU A 33 0.33 -23.07 -4.79
C LEU A 33 0.01 -24.35 -4.00
N PRO A 34 -1.14 -24.50 -3.31
CA PRO A 34 -1.47 -25.74 -2.63
C PRO A 34 -1.56 -26.95 -3.58
N ALA A 35 -2.11 -26.75 -4.79
CA ALA A 35 -2.22 -27.82 -5.79
C ALA A 35 -0.85 -28.19 -6.36
N ILE A 36 -0.01 -27.20 -6.67
CA ILE A 36 1.37 -27.40 -7.12
C ILE A 36 2.17 -28.14 -6.03
N ALA A 37 2.03 -27.74 -4.76
CA ALA A 37 2.71 -28.39 -3.65
C ALA A 37 2.31 -29.86 -3.53
N ALA A 38 1.01 -30.17 -3.67
CA ALA A 38 0.52 -31.55 -3.66
C ALA A 38 1.02 -32.37 -4.85
N GLU A 39 1.00 -31.81 -6.07
CA GLU A 39 1.43 -32.48 -7.29
C GLU A 39 2.90 -32.90 -7.23
N PHE A 40 3.76 -32.01 -6.73
CA PHE A 40 5.21 -32.22 -6.66
C PHE A 40 5.68 -32.77 -5.29
N GLY A 41 4.76 -33.04 -4.36
CA GLY A 41 5.10 -33.52 -3.01
C GLY A 41 5.99 -32.54 -2.23
N LEU A 42 5.76 -31.24 -2.37
CA LEU A 42 6.57 -30.18 -1.75
C LEU A 42 6.10 -29.91 -0.32
N ASP A 43 7.03 -30.02 0.62
CA ASP A 43 6.88 -29.45 1.97
C ASP A 43 7.46 -28.03 1.98
N ILE A 44 6.59 -27.02 1.92
CA ILE A 44 7.00 -25.61 1.85
C ILE A 44 7.31 -25.11 3.26
N VAL A 45 8.59 -25.03 3.58
CA VAL A 45 9.06 -24.61 4.92
C VAL A 45 9.23 -23.10 5.08
N ALA A 46 9.48 -22.38 3.99
CA ALA A 46 9.71 -20.94 3.99
C ALA A 46 9.50 -20.33 2.59
N GLY A 47 9.23 -19.03 2.56
CA GLY A 47 9.25 -18.20 1.35
C GLY A 47 10.22 -17.04 1.52
N ILE A 48 10.96 -16.73 0.45
CA ILE A 48 11.86 -15.57 0.40
C ILE A 48 11.32 -14.63 -0.66
N ASN A 49 10.93 -13.42 -0.26
CA ASN A 49 10.62 -12.35 -1.19
C ASN A 49 11.92 -11.56 -1.44
N LEU A 50 12.28 -11.37 -2.71
CA LEU A 50 13.53 -10.70 -3.13
C LEU A 50 13.29 -9.22 -3.47
N ASP A 51 12.40 -8.59 -2.73
CA ASP A 51 12.05 -7.18 -2.95
C ASP A 51 13.18 -6.25 -2.52
N ALA A 52 13.25 -5.09 -3.15
CA ALA A 52 14.24 -4.07 -2.82
C ALA A 52 13.63 -3.04 -1.87
N THR A 53 14.35 -2.73 -0.79
CA THR A 53 14.01 -1.64 0.12
C THR A 53 14.88 -0.42 -0.15
N SER A 54 14.44 0.75 0.30
CA SER A 54 15.26 1.95 0.37
C SER A 54 15.87 2.10 1.76
N ASP A 55 17.19 2.21 1.85
CA ASP A 55 17.85 2.71 3.05
C ASP A 55 17.78 4.25 3.04
N GLN A 56 17.12 4.83 4.04
CA GLN A 56 16.98 6.29 4.19
C GLN A 56 18.13 6.91 5.02
N GLY A 57 19.05 6.08 5.52
CA GLY A 57 20.25 6.43 6.28
C GLY A 57 21.51 6.42 5.42
N ASP A 58 22.57 5.79 5.92
CA ASP A 58 23.92 5.80 5.33
C ASP A 58 24.27 4.56 4.50
N GLY A 59 23.30 3.68 4.25
CA GLY A 59 23.51 2.42 3.53
C GLY A 59 23.83 1.22 4.44
N THR A 60 23.91 1.42 5.76
CA THR A 60 24.18 0.33 6.72
C THR A 60 23.02 -0.66 6.85
N GLU A 61 21.79 -0.27 6.48
CA GLU A 61 20.64 -1.18 6.44
C GLU A 61 20.61 -2.08 5.20
N GLY A 62 21.55 -1.93 4.27
CA GLY A 62 21.62 -2.70 3.01
C GLY A 62 21.70 -4.23 3.13
N ARG A 63 21.65 -4.78 4.35
CA ARG A 63 21.51 -6.21 4.66
C ARG A 63 20.43 -6.46 5.72
N ALA A 64 19.24 -5.88 5.55
CA ALA A 64 18.11 -6.13 6.42
C ALA A 64 17.25 -7.31 5.95
N ILE A 65 16.67 -8.04 6.92
CA ILE A 65 15.63 -9.05 6.67
C ILE A 65 14.32 -8.49 7.22
N TYR A 66 13.37 -8.24 6.32
CA TYR A 66 12.01 -7.83 6.71
C TYR A 66 11.14 -9.07 6.88
N ARG A 67 10.52 -9.18 8.06
CA ARG A 67 9.67 -10.33 8.43
C ARG A 67 8.18 -10.09 8.16
N GLY A 68 7.84 -8.93 7.62
CA GLY A 68 6.48 -8.50 7.35
C GLY A 68 6.45 -7.26 6.46
N THR A 69 5.25 -6.78 6.19
CA THR A 69 5.00 -5.55 5.43
C THR A 69 3.88 -4.76 6.07
N ILE A 70 3.79 -3.47 5.74
CA ILE A 70 2.71 -2.60 6.20
C ILE A 70 1.53 -2.77 5.25
N GLY A 71 0.33 -2.96 5.80
CA GLY A 71 -0.91 -2.97 5.02
C GLY A 71 -1.19 -1.59 4.42
N LYS A 72 -1.75 -1.56 3.21
CA LYS A 72 -2.15 -0.31 2.55
C LYS A 72 -3.67 -0.24 2.46
N ALA A 73 -4.28 0.82 2.99
CA ALA A 73 -5.68 1.14 2.80
C ALA A 73 -5.79 2.43 1.98
N LEU A 74 -6.66 2.43 0.96
CA LEU A 74 -6.93 3.58 0.10
C LEU A 74 -8.38 4.04 0.28
N PRO A 75 -8.72 4.72 1.40
CA PRO A 75 -10.06 5.27 1.60
C PRO A 75 -10.31 6.42 0.61
N PHE A 76 -11.57 6.56 0.21
CA PHE A 76 -12.04 7.69 -0.61
C PHE A 76 -13.14 8.44 0.12
N GLY A 77 -13.12 9.77 0.03
CA GLY A 77 -14.14 10.66 0.60
C GLY A 77 -14.72 11.60 -0.45
N LEU A 78 -16.05 11.74 -0.45
CA LEU A 78 -16.77 12.75 -1.25
C LEU A 78 -17.23 13.87 -0.32
N VAL A 79 -16.77 15.10 -0.57
CA VAL A 79 -17.16 16.28 0.20
C VAL A 79 -18.19 17.08 -0.59
N ILE A 80 -19.41 17.19 -0.03
CA ILE A 80 -20.52 17.93 -0.63
C ILE A 80 -20.82 19.14 0.25
N GLY A 81 -20.77 20.32 -0.34
CA GLY A 81 -21.13 21.58 0.30
C GLY A 81 -22.59 21.97 0.03
N HIS A 82 -22.94 23.21 0.39
CA HIS A 82 -24.21 23.83 0.02
C HIS A 82 -23.93 25.03 -0.88
N SER A 83 -24.42 25.00 -2.11
CA SER A 83 -24.21 26.07 -3.08
C SER A 83 -24.96 27.34 -2.67
N SER A 84 -24.35 28.50 -2.89
CA SER A 84 -24.97 29.82 -2.77
C SER A 84 -24.44 30.73 -3.87
N HIS A 85 -25.15 31.83 -4.14
CA HIS A 85 -24.67 32.83 -5.08
C HIS A 85 -23.38 33.46 -4.55
N ALA A 86 -22.40 33.71 -5.43
CA ALA A 86 -21.05 34.13 -5.02
C ALA A 86 -21.00 35.44 -4.21
N SER A 87 -22.01 36.31 -4.36
CA SER A 87 -22.15 37.53 -3.55
C SER A 87 -22.70 37.31 -2.14
N TYR A 88 -23.18 36.10 -1.81
CA TYR A 88 -23.75 35.74 -0.51
C TYR A 88 -22.96 34.56 0.11
N PRO A 89 -21.66 34.75 0.42
CA PRO A 89 -20.76 33.66 0.81
C PRO A 89 -21.14 32.94 2.11
N PHE A 90 -22.05 33.52 2.91
CA PHE A 90 -22.53 32.95 4.17
C PHE A 90 -23.87 32.22 4.05
N GLU A 91 -24.49 32.20 2.87
CA GLU A 91 -25.74 31.46 2.61
C GLU A 91 -25.47 30.02 2.13
N GLY A 92 -24.20 29.63 2.03
CA GLY A 92 -23.77 28.30 1.61
C GLY A 92 -22.70 27.71 2.52
N ILE A 93 -22.22 26.52 2.14
CA ILE A 93 -21.12 25.81 2.80
C ILE A 93 -20.13 25.43 1.70
N SER A 94 -18.90 25.95 1.77
CA SER A 94 -17.87 25.61 0.79
C SER A 94 -17.39 24.17 0.97
N ALA A 95 -17.62 23.33 -0.04
CA ALA A 95 -17.07 21.98 -0.10
C ALA A 95 -15.53 22.00 -0.08
N GLN A 96 -14.92 23.02 -0.69
CA GLN A 96 -13.46 23.18 -0.75
C GLN A 96 -12.89 23.48 0.64
N LEU A 97 -13.54 24.35 1.41
CA LEU A 97 -13.10 24.63 2.78
C LEU A 97 -13.19 23.38 3.66
N LEU A 98 -14.33 22.67 3.61
CA LEU A 98 -14.49 21.40 4.34
C LEU A 98 -13.41 20.37 3.94
N ALA A 99 -13.17 20.21 2.64
CA ALA A 99 -12.13 19.32 2.14
C ALA A 99 -10.73 19.75 2.63
N SER A 100 -10.42 21.04 2.60
CA SER A 100 -9.11 21.54 3.06
C SER A 100 -8.87 21.30 4.55
N GLU A 101 -9.88 21.41 5.40
CA GLU A 101 -9.74 21.14 6.83
C GLU A 101 -9.60 19.63 7.10
N ALA A 102 -10.33 18.78 6.38
CA ALA A 102 -10.14 17.33 6.44
C ALA A 102 -8.73 16.93 5.99
N MET A 103 -8.25 17.51 4.88
CA MET A 103 -6.90 17.29 4.37
C MET A 103 -5.83 17.72 5.38
N LYS A 104 -5.96 18.91 5.98
CA LYS A 104 -5.05 19.39 7.03
C LYS A 104 -5.01 18.47 8.26
N ALA A 105 -6.11 17.81 8.58
CA ALA A 105 -6.17 16.88 9.71
C ALA A 105 -5.50 15.52 9.42
N ILE A 106 -5.38 15.13 8.14
CA ILE A 106 -4.88 13.82 7.71
C ILE A 106 -3.43 13.91 7.22
N GLU A 107 -3.12 14.86 6.34
CA GLU A 107 -1.86 14.92 5.59
C GLU A 107 -0.65 14.95 6.53
N GLY A 108 0.13 13.87 6.52
CA GLY A 108 1.35 13.74 7.32
C GLY A 108 1.11 13.68 8.83
N ASN A 109 -0.11 13.42 9.30
CA ASN A 109 -0.43 13.45 10.73
C ASN A 109 0.10 12.19 11.46
N PRO A 110 1.11 12.31 12.36
CA PRO A 110 1.70 11.17 13.04
C PRO A 110 0.78 10.55 14.11
N SER A 111 -0.30 11.24 14.51
CA SER A 111 -1.29 10.65 15.44
C SER A 111 -2.13 9.57 14.78
N LEU A 112 -2.11 9.49 13.45
CA LEU A 112 -2.83 8.49 12.65
C LEU A 112 -1.94 7.32 12.22
N CYS A 113 -0.69 7.25 12.70
CA CYS A 113 0.20 6.12 12.44
C CYS A 113 -0.21 4.89 13.25
N ASP A 114 -0.16 3.73 12.61
CA ASP A 114 -0.28 2.44 13.28
C ASP A 114 1.03 2.09 14.01
N ARG A 115 0.89 1.37 15.13
CA ARG A 115 2.01 0.92 15.97
C ARG A 115 1.85 -0.55 16.29
N SER A 116 2.81 -1.37 15.91
CA SER A 116 2.86 -2.81 16.23
C SER A 116 4.30 -3.27 16.33
N ASP A 117 4.58 -4.21 17.24
CA ASP A 117 5.89 -4.87 17.37
C ASP A 117 7.09 -3.92 17.48
N GLY A 118 6.90 -2.72 18.05
CA GLY A 118 7.94 -1.70 18.18
C GLY A 118 8.13 -0.82 16.93
N GLU A 119 7.43 -1.13 15.84
CA GLU A 119 7.46 -0.39 14.58
C GLU A 119 6.32 0.65 14.51
N VAL A 120 6.53 1.67 13.68
CA VAL A 120 5.55 2.74 13.42
C VAL A 120 5.37 2.88 11.91
N SER A 121 4.12 2.87 11.44
CA SER A 121 3.84 3.11 10.02
C SER A 121 4.17 4.55 9.63
N PRO A 122 4.48 4.83 8.35
CA PRO A 122 4.48 6.19 7.84
C PRO A 122 3.12 6.88 8.10
N PRO A 123 3.10 8.20 8.31
CA PRO A 123 1.84 8.93 8.43
C PRO A 123 1.06 8.88 7.10
N PRO A 124 -0.28 8.95 7.14
CA PRO A 124 -1.08 8.90 5.94
C PRO A 124 -0.83 10.14 5.06
N ILE A 125 -0.89 9.92 3.75
CA ILE A 125 -0.82 10.97 2.74
C ILE A 125 -2.05 10.87 1.84
N CYS A 126 -2.54 12.02 1.38
CA CYS A 126 -3.60 12.03 0.38
C CYS A 126 -2.99 12.02 -1.02
N LEU A 127 -3.27 10.96 -1.77
CA LEU A 127 -2.73 10.79 -3.12
C LEU A 127 -3.38 11.73 -4.15
N GLU A 128 -4.66 12.08 -3.94
CA GLU A 128 -5.40 12.93 -4.86
C GLU A 128 -6.52 13.69 -4.12
N CYS A 129 -6.60 15.00 -4.36
CA CYS A 129 -7.74 15.83 -3.98
C CYS A 129 -8.14 16.67 -5.19
N LYS A 130 -9.37 16.47 -5.68
CA LYS A 130 -9.83 17.05 -6.95
C LYS A 130 -11.27 17.54 -6.86
N ASP A 131 -11.54 18.67 -7.51
CA ASP A 131 -12.90 19.16 -7.75
C ASP A 131 -13.56 18.36 -8.89
N LEU A 132 -14.79 17.88 -8.65
CA LEU A 132 -15.57 17.11 -9.62
C LEU A 132 -16.44 17.99 -10.51
N ARG A 133 -16.52 19.30 -10.26
CA ARG A 133 -17.30 20.23 -11.09
C ARG A 133 -16.68 20.38 -12.47
N GLY A 134 -17.46 20.08 -13.51
CA GLY A 134 -17.03 20.15 -14.91
C GLY A 134 -17.12 21.54 -15.56
N GLY A 135 -17.67 22.53 -14.86
CA GLY A 135 -17.88 23.87 -15.38
C GLY A 135 -18.23 24.89 -14.31
N TYR A 136 -18.25 26.16 -14.70
CA TYR A 136 -18.72 27.26 -13.87
C TYR A 136 -20.25 27.31 -13.95
N GLU A 137 -20.95 27.01 -12.86
CA GLU A 137 -22.40 27.18 -12.75
C GLU A 137 -22.70 28.52 -12.07
N VAL A 138 -23.55 29.33 -12.70
CA VAL A 138 -23.97 30.68 -12.27
C VAL A 138 -25.30 30.62 -11.56
#